data_AF-A0A972VEG1-F1
#
_entry.id   AF-A0A972VEG1-F1
#
_cell.length_a   1.000
_cell.length_b   1.000
_cell.length_c   1.000
_cell.angle_alpha   90.00
_cell.angle_beta   90.00
_cell.angle_gamma   90.00
#
_symmetry.space_group_name_H-M   'P 1'
#
loop_
_entity.id
_entity.type
_entity.pdbx_description
1 polymer ?
#
loop_
_entity_poly.entity_id
_entity_poly.type
_entity_poly.pdbx_seq_one_letter_code
_entity_poly.pdbx_strand_id
1 'polypeptide(L)'
;DDTVDAGEVGSGQCVTALYEIELKNNHSSSEDLGTVYVRYKDTDTQSFEEIARPLTGTLIRDRTIAQAPRLYLAASAARFAEWLRQSEHAKTTTLNQIQTIVDQVSAALPLDQDIRALADLIRQADGLPRAP
;
A
#
# COMPACT_ATOMS: atom_id res chain seq x y z
N ASP A 1 6.54 7.36 -24.71
CA ASP A 1 7.17 8.67 -24.86
C ASP A 1 7.92 8.94 -23.57
N ASP A 2 9.23 9.18 -23.64
CA ASP A 2 10.13 9.32 -22.48
C ASP A 2 10.14 10.76 -21.94
N THR A 3 9.06 11.49 -22.21
CA THR A 3 8.83 12.88 -21.78
C THR A 3 8.31 12.98 -20.35
N VAL A 4 7.92 11.85 -19.74
CA VAL A 4 7.49 11.76 -18.35
C VAL A 4 8.65 11.22 -17.52
N ASP A 5 9.02 11.94 -16.46
CA ASP A 5 10.10 11.56 -15.56
C ASP A 5 9.78 10.19 -14.92
N ALA A 6 10.75 9.28 -14.99
CA ALA A 6 10.62 7.94 -14.43
C ALA A 6 11.28 7.88 -13.05
N GLY A 7 10.79 7.01 -12.17
CA GLY A 7 11.50 6.73 -10.92
C GLY A 7 12.91 6.19 -11.22
N GLU A 8 13.91 6.70 -10.51
CA GLU A 8 15.28 6.21 -10.58
C GLU A 8 15.48 5.09 -9.54
N VAL A 9 16.11 3.98 -9.95
CA VAL A 9 16.43 2.87 -9.05
C VAL A 9 17.91 2.53 -9.20
N GLY A 10 18.63 2.52 -8.07
CA GLY A 10 20.04 2.14 -7.98
C GLY A 10 20.26 0.88 -7.16
N SER A 11 21.47 0.32 -7.22
CA SER A 11 21.85 -1.00 -6.68
C SER A 11 21.66 -1.23 -5.17
N GLY A 12 21.37 -0.17 -4.39
CA GLY A 12 21.07 -0.25 -2.96
C GLY A 12 19.63 0.13 -2.57
N GLN A 13 18.76 0.40 -3.54
CA GLN A 13 17.40 0.90 -3.29
C GLN A 13 16.36 -0.19 -3.53
N CYS A 14 15.37 -0.27 -2.64
CA CYS A 14 14.19 -1.11 -2.82
C CYS A 14 12.95 -0.23 -2.72
N VAL A 15 12.13 -0.25 -3.77
CA VAL A 15 10.88 0.52 -3.84
C VAL A 15 9.71 -0.46 -3.76
N THR A 16 8.79 -0.21 -2.85
CA THR A 16 7.51 -0.92 -2.78
C THR A 16 6.39 0.06 -3.08
N ALA A 17 5.68 -0.17 -4.18
CA ALA A 17 4.45 0.53 -4.49
C ALA A 17 3.25 -0.30 -4.02
N LEU A 18 2.28 0.36 -3.38
CA LEU A 18 1.00 -0.24 -3.05
C LEU A 18 -0.06 0.32 -3.99
N TYR A 19 -0.91 -0.56 -4.51
CA TYR A 19 -2.04 -0.19 -5.35
C TYR A 19 -3.33 -0.73 -4.73
N GLU A 20 -4.34 0.11 -4.61
CA GLU A 20 -5.73 -0.30 -4.36
C GLU A 20 -6.45 -0.36 -5.71
N ILE A 21 -7.10 -1.48 -5.99
CA ILE A 21 -7.77 -1.73 -7.27
C ILE A 21 -9.23 -2.07 -6.97
N GLU A 22 -10.15 -1.34 -7.61
CA GLU A 22 -11.57 -1.64 -7.58
C GLU A 22 -11.96 -2.35 -8.88
N LEU A 23 -12.42 -3.59 -8.78
CA LEU A 23 -12.86 -4.36 -9.94
C LEU A 23 -14.23 -3.86 -10.41
N LYS A 24 -14.33 -3.55 -11.70
CA LYS A 24 -15.64 -3.29 -12.33
C LYS A 24 -16.42 -4.61 -12.45
N ASN A 25 -17.75 -4.53 -12.39
CA ASN A 25 -18.69 -5.66 -12.25
C ASN A 25 -18.33 -6.94 -13.05
N ASN A 26 -18.63 -8.09 -12.43
CA ASN A 26 -18.56 -9.47 -12.98
C ASN A 26 -17.18 -10.12 -13.18
N HIS A 27 -16.10 -9.56 -12.63
CA HIS A 27 -14.82 -10.28 -12.64
C HIS A 27 -14.82 -11.44 -11.62
N SER A 28 -14.61 -12.66 -12.12
CA SER A 28 -14.39 -13.83 -11.28
C SER A 28 -12.97 -13.80 -10.70
N SER A 29 -12.78 -14.27 -9.47
CA SER A 29 -11.46 -14.35 -8.81
C SER A 29 -10.45 -15.25 -9.54
N SER A 30 -10.90 -15.99 -10.56
CA SER A 30 -10.04 -16.80 -11.43
C SER A 30 -9.60 -16.07 -12.72
N GLU A 31 -10.10 -14.88 -13.01
CA GLU A 31 -9.76 -14.13 -14.23
C GLU A 31 -8.54 -13.25 -14.01
N ASP A 32 -7.76 -13.05 -15.08
CA ASP A 32 -6.61 -12.15 -15.07
C ASP A 32 -7.08 -10.70 -15.02
N LEU A 33 -6.49 -9.90 -14.12
CA LEU A 33 -6.85 -8.51 -13.89
C LEU A 33 -6.17 -7.54 -14.87
N GLY A 34 -5.13 -8.00 -15.57
CA GLY A 34 -4.37 -7.20 -16.52
C GLY A 34 -2.86 -7.38 -16.35
N THR A 35 -2.08 -6.38 -16.77
CA THR A 35 -0.62 -6.36 -16.64
C THR A 35 -0.18 -5.03 -16.05
N VAL A 36 0.65 -5.08 -15.02
CA VAL A 36 1.33 -3.90 -14.49
C VAL A 36 2.64 -3.75 -15.23
N TYR A 37 2.84 -2.57 -15.80
CA TYR A 37 4.10 -2.16 -16.40
C TYR A 37 4.79 -1.19 -15.44
N VAL A 38 5.98 -1.56 -15.00
CA VAL A 38 6.84 -0.70 -14.17
C VAL A 38 8.00 -0.27 -15.04
N ARG A 39 8.09 1.03 -15.33
CA ARG A 39 9.19 1.62 -16.07
C ARG A 39 10.04 2.45 -15.11
N TYR A 40 11.34 2.23 -15.10
CA TYR A 40 12.29 2.95 -14.27
C TYR A 40 13.57 3.26 -15.06
N LYS A 41 14.31 4.24 -14.57
CA LYS A 41 15.63 4.56 -15.11
C LYS A 41 16.69 3.90 -14.25
N ASP A 42 17.51 3.06 -14.86
CA ASP A 42 18.67 2.46 -14.22
C ASP A 42 19.76 3.53 -14.07
N THR A 43 20.21 3.76 -12.82
CA THR A 43 21.15 4.84 -12.53
C THR A 43 22.55 4.58 -13.06
N ASP A 44 22.94 3.32 -13.24
CA ASP A 44 24.29 2.94 -13.63
C ASP A 44 24.47 3.03 -15.15
N THR A 45 23.47 2.59 -15.90
CA THR A 45 23.44 2.55 -17.38
C THR A 45 22.79 3.79 -17.99
N GLN A 46 22.04 4.58 -17.19
CA GLN A 46 21.22 5.71 -17.63
C GLN A 46 20.14 5.31 -18.66
N SER A 47 19.82 4.03 -18.76
CA SER A 47 18.83 3.49 -19.69
C SER A 47 17.49 3.27 -19.01
N PHE A 48 16.40 3.30 -19.78
CA PHE A 48 15.07 3.00 -19.28
C PHE A 48 14.78 1.51 -19.40
N GLU A 49 14.42 0.89 -18.30
CA GLU A 49 14.00 -0.50 -18.24
C GLU A 49 12.50 -0.59 -17.96
N GLU A 50 11.88 -1.65 -18.47
CA GLU A 50 10.47 -1.93 -18.24
C GLU A 50 10.28 -3.37 -17.76
N ILE A 51 9.55 -3.51 -16.67
CA ILE A 51 9.11 -4.80 -16.14
C ILE A 51 7.62 -4.92 -16.39
N ALA A 52 7.22 -5.93 -17.17
CA ALA A 52 5.83 -6.33 -17.33
C ALA A 52 5.50 -7.49 -16.37
N ARG A 53 4.50 -7.30 -15.52
CA ARG A 53 3.98 -8.34 -14.60
C ARG A 53 2.50 -8.58 -14.81
N PRO A 54 2.09 -9.76 -15.31
CA PRO A 54 0.67 -10.10 -15.39
C PRO A 54 0.10 -10.27 -13.99
N LEU A 55 -1.06 -9.65 -13.76
CA LEU A 55 -1.87 -9.81 -12.56
C LEU A 55 -2.87 -10.95 -12.79
N THR A 56 -2.39 -12.19 -12.69
CA THR A 56 -3.26 -13.35 -12.87
C THR A 56 -4.23 -13.52 -11.70
N GLY A 57 -5.42 -14.08 -11.92
CA GLY A 57 -6.41 -14.28 -10.85
C GLY A 57 -5.86 -15.09 -9.66
N THR A 58 -4.92 -16.01 -9.91
CA THR A 58 -4.23 -16.81 -8.89
C THR A 58 -3.32 -16.02 -7.93
N LEU A 59 -3.01 -14.76 -8.25
CA LEU A 59 -2.31 -13.84 -7.35
C LEU A 59 -3.23 -13.25 -6.28
N ILE A 60 -4.55 -13.21 -6.55
CA ILE A 60 -5.54 -12.76 -5.57
C ILE A 60 -5.65 -13.85 -4.51
N ARG A 61 -5.19 -13.53 -3.31
CA ARG A 61 -5.20 -14.46 -2.18
C ARG A 61 -5.68 -13.73 -0.95
N ASP A 62 -6.67 -14.32 -0.30
CA ASP A 62 -7.03 -13.90 1.04
C ASP A 62 -5.85 -14.16 1.97
N ARG A 63 -5.44 -13.11 2.66
CA ARG A 63 -4.43 -13.19 3.71
C ARG A 63 -5.07 -12.74 4.99
N THR A 64 -4.61 -13.30 6.10
CA THR A 64 -4.93 -12.80 7.44
C THR A 64 -3.78 -11.94 7.95
N ILE A 65 -4.04 -11.13 8.97
CA ILE A 65 -3.00 -10.34 9.65
C ILE A 65 -1.86 -11.24 10.16
N ALA A 66 -2.18 -12.41 10.70
CA ALA A 66 -1.17 -13.36 11.15
C ALA A 66 -0.28 -13.89 10.01
N GLN A 67 -0.84 -14.08 8.82
CA GLN A 67 -0.11 -14.59 7.65
C GLN A 67 0.74 -13.51 6.96
N ALA A 68 0.35 -12.24 7.05
CA ALA A 68 1.02 -11.15 6.33
C ALA A 68 1.03 -9.83 7.11
N PRO A 69 1.56 -9.78 8.34
CA PRO A 69 1.42 -8.61 9.21
C PRO A 69 2.05 -7.34 8.63
N ARG A 70 3.16 -7.47 7.87
CA ARG A 70 3.80 -6.33 7.19
C ARG A 70 3.00 -5.77 6.01
N LEU A 71 2.24 -6.61 5.31
CA LEU A 71 1.33 -6.14 4.26
C LEU A 71 0.20 -5.32 4.89
N TYR A 72 -0.39 -5.84 5.96
CA TYR A 72 -1.42 -5.14 6.72
C TYR A 72 -0.91 -3.84 7.33
N LEU A 73 0.33 -3.81 7.84
CA LEU A 73 0.98 -2.58 8.29
C LEU A 73 1.03 -1.53 7.17
N ALA A 74 1.57 -1.90 6.02
CA ALA A 74 1.76 -0.99 4.90
C ALA A 74 0.40 -0.49 4.35
N ALA A 75 -0.59 -1.37 4.25
CA ALA A 75 -1.95 -1.02 3.87
C ALA A 75 -2.63 -0.09 4.88
N SER A 76 -2.47 -0.32 6.19
CA SER A 76 -3.00 0.57 7.23
C SER A 76 -2.34 1.94 7.21
N ALA A 77 -1.02 2.02 7.02
CA ALA A 77 -0.30 3.29 6.88
C ALA A 77 -0.77 4.08 5.65
N ALA A 78 -0.90 3.42 4.49
CA ALA A 78 -1.45 4.03 3.29
C ALA A 78 -2.89 4.54 3.54
N ARG A 79 -3.75 3.70 4.11
CA ARG A 79 -5.15 4.04 4.40
C ARG A 79 -5.29 5.17 5.42
N PHE A 80 -4.38 5.27 6.37
CA PHE A 80 -4.32 6.41 7.30
C PHE A 80 -3.91 7.69 6.57
N ALA A 81 -2.92 7.63 5.67
CA ALA A 81 -2.55 8.77 4.84
C ALA A 81 -3.71 9.23 3.94
N GLU A 82 -4.44 8.29 3.31
CA GLU A 82 -5.66 8.56 2.55
C GLU A 82 -6.72 9.29 3.39
N TRP A 83 -6.92 8.85 4.63
CA TRP A 83 -7.85 9.46 5.56
C TRP A 83 -7.42 10.87 5.96
N LEU A 84 -6.14 11.08 6.27
CA LEU A 84 -5.58 12.38 6.63
C LEU A 84 -5.75 13.41 5.50
N ARG A 85 -5.54 13.00 4.24
CA ARG A 85 -5.67 13.86 3.06
C ARG A 85 -7.11 14.00 2.53
N GLN A 86 -8.10 13.46 3.23
CA GLN A 86 -9.51 13.49 2.84
C GLN A 86 -9.77 12.94 1.43
N SER A 87 -9.08 11.85 1.07
CA SER A 87 -9.21 11.20 -0.22
C SER A 87 -10.63 10.71 -0.47
N GLU A 88 -11.09 10.78 -1.71
CA GLU A 88 -12.32 10.12 -2.18
C GLU A 88 -12.31 8.62 -1.85
N HIS A 89 -11.14 7.99 -1.92
CA HIS A 89 -10.93 6.57 -1.58
C HIS A 89 -11.00 6.28 -0.07
N ALA A 90 -10.93 7.31 0.78
CA ALA A 90 -11.07 7.18 2.23
C ALA A 90 -12.49 7.44 2.76
N LYS A 91 -13.46 7.76 1.90
CA LYS A 91 -14.82 8.17 2.34
C LYS A 91 -15.52 7.17 3.25
N THR A 92 -15.30 5.88 3.04
CA THR A 92 -15.89 4.79 3.83
C THR A 92 -14.98 4.31 4.97
N THR A 93 -13.79 4.88 5.09
CA THR A 93 -12.79 4.49 6.07
C THR A 93 -12.99 5.22 7.39
N THR A 94 -13.03 4.47 8.48
CA THR A 94 -13.03 5.04 9.84
C THR A 94 -11.68 4.81 10.52
N LEU A 95 -11.27 5.75 11.38
CA LEU A 95 -10.04 5.58 12.18
C LEU A 95 -10.10 4.33 13.05
N ASN A 96 -11.26 4.01 13.63
CA ASN A 96 -11.44 2.80 14.44
C ASN A 96 -11.14 1.50 13.69
N GLN A 97 -11.50 1.41 12.40
CA GLN A 97 -11.15 0.26 11.56
C GLN A 97 -9.63 0.15 11.37
N ILE A 98 -8.96 1.28 11.10
CA ILE A 98 -7.50 1.31 10.93
C ILE A 98 -6.81 0.94 12.26
N GLN A 99 -7.23 1.54 13.36
CA GLN A 99 -6.69 1.30 14.71
C GLN A 99 -6.77 -0.19 15.06
N THR A 100 -7.93 -0.82 14.84
CA THR A 100 -8.13 -2.25 15.14
C THR A 100 -7.12 -3.13 14.40
N ILE A 101 -6.87 -2.84 13.12
CA ILE A 101 -5.90 -3.61 12.32
C ILE A 101 -4.48 -3.36 12.83
N VAL A 102 -4.11 -2.11 13.08
CA VAL A 102 -2.75 -1.75 13.53
C VAL A 102 -2.44 -2.32 14.91
N ASP A 103 -3.41 -2.35 15.84
CA ASP A 103 -3.24 -2.99 17.15
C ASP A 103 -3.00 -4.49 17.02
N GLN A 104 -3.70 -5.18 16.12
CA GLN A 104 -3.49 -6.60 15.84
C GLN A 104 -2.12 -6.85 15.17
N VAL A 105 -1.70 -5.98 14.26
CA VAL A 105 -0.36 -6.03 13.64
C VAL A 105 0.72 -5.82 14.69
N SER A 106 0.55 -4.85 15.60
CA SER A 106 1.46 -4.58 16.72
C SER A 106 1.59 -5.78 17.65
N ALA A 107 0.48 -6.46 17.95
CA ALA A 107 0.50 -7.71 18.70
C ALA A 107 1.23 -8.85 17.98
N ALA A 108 1.12 -8.93 16.66
CA ALA A 108 1.83 -9.92 15.83
C ALA A 108 3.33 -9.62 15.66
N LEU A 109 3.73 -8.36 15.78
CA LEU A 109 5.11 -7.88 15.63
C LEU A 109 5.56 -7.08 16.88
N PRO A 110 5.61 -7.70 18.07
CA PRO A 110 5.67 -6.97 19.34
C PRO A 110 6.98 -6.20 19.58
N LEU A 111 8.06 -6.54 18.87
CA LEU A 111 9.37 -5.89 19.02
C LEU A 111 9.52 -4.64 18.15
N ASP A 112 8.57 -4.38 17.24
CA ASP A 112 8.63 -3.27 16.32
C ASP A 112 8.06 -2.00 16.97
N GLN A 113 8.94 -1.06 17.29
CA GLN A 113 8.56 0.18 17.98
C GLN A 113 7.89 1.18 17.04
N ASP A 114 8.19 1.13 15.74
CA ASP A 114 7.61 2.04 14.76
C ASP A 114 6.12 1.74 14.56
N ILE A 115 5.72 0.47 14.65
CA ILE A 115 4.31 0.07 14.61
C ILE A 115 3.55 0.61 15.83
N ARG A 116 4.18 0.62 17.01
CA ARG A 116 3.58 1.18 18.22
C ARG A 116 3.40 2.70 18.09
N ALA A 117 4.43 3.39 17.56
CA ALA A 117 4.35 4.82 17.30
C ALA A 117 3.23 5.15 16.30
N LEU A 118 3.09 4.37 15.21
CA LEU A 118 1.98 4.53 14.27
C LEU A 118 0.61 4.32 14.95
N ALA A 119 0.47 3.29 15.78
CA ALA A 119 -0.76 3.03 16.52
C ALA A 119 -1.15 4.19 17.43
N ASP A 120 -0.17 4.84 18.06
CA ASP A 120 -0.38 6.00 18.92
C ASP A 120 -0.78 7.25 18.11
N LEU A 121 -0.15 7.47 16.95
CA LEU A 121 -0.51 8.58 16.04
C LEU A 121 -1.95 8.46 15.53
N ILE A 122 -2.37 7.26 15.14
CA ILE A 122 -3.74 6.99 14.69
C ILE A 122 -4.74 7.29 15.81
N ARG A 123 -4.43 6.87 17.05
CA ARG A 123 -5.28 7.13 18.22
C ARG A 123 -5.41 8.62 18.52
N GLN A 124 -4.32 9.38 18.38
CA GLN A 124 -4.35 10.83 18.60
C GLN A 124 -5.13 11.57 17.51
N ALA A 125 -5.12 11.08 16.28
CA ALA A 125 -5.82 11.71 15.16
C ALA A 125 -7.34 11.77 15.34
N ASP A 126 -7.94 10.88 16.13
CA ASP A 126 -9.39 10.87 16.39
C ASP A 126 -9.87 12.12 17.15
N GLY A 127 -8.97 12.79 17.88
CA GLY A 127 -9.26 14.03 18.62
C GLY A 127 -8.80 15.32 17.94
N LEU A 128 -8.18 15.24 16.76
CA LEU A 128 -7.57 16.40 16.11
C LEU A 128 -8.46 16.96 14.98
N PRO A 129 -8.55 18.29 14.84
CA PRO A 129 -9.16 18.89 13.67
C PRO A 129 -8.35 18.51 12.43
N ARG A 130 -9.05 18.15 11.36
CA ARG A 130 -8.42 17.79 10.08
C ARG A 130 -7.85 19.06 9.46
N ALA A 131 -6.69 18.94 8.82
CA ALA A 131 -6.10 20.06 8.08
C ALA A 131 -7.11 20.58 7.04
N PRO A 132 -7.20 21.92 6.87
CA PRO A 132 -8.17 22.55 5.97
C PRO A 132 -7.92 22.24 4.49
#